data_AF-A0A841F6Q0-F1
#
_entry.id   AF-A0A841F6Q0-F1
#
_cell.length_a   1.000
_cell.length_b   1.000
_cell.length_c   1.000
_cell.angle_alpha   90.00
_cell.angle_beta   90.00
_cell.angle_gamma   90.00
#
_symmetry.space_group_name_H-M   'P 1'
#
loop_
_entity.id
_entity.type
_entity.pdbx_description
1 polymer ?
#
loop_
_entity_poly.entity_id
_entity_poly.type
_entity_poly.pdbx_seq_one_letter_code
_entity_poly.pdbx_strand_id
1 'polypeptide(L)'
;MTSDHEPESNKDAAAAAQARFWGDVIVNEAESHVAALHRDRLLAERREAMERLTEARRSLAQARDHGDPDLLETAVADVATAGAEYRRIRDNVADELQEIIRARLVRMTAMAAHLGDAAEANSQWLSTLDFKGDGEGRAEDAGGVT
;
A
#
# COMPACT_ATOMS: atom_id res chain seq x y z
N MET A 1 9.50 50.36 -4.83
CA MET A 1 8.66 49.34 -5.48
C MET A 1 8.90 48.04 -4.74
N THR A 2 8.26 47.88 -3.58
CA THR A 2 8.16 46.58 -2.90
C THR A 2 7.05 45.83 -3.62
N SER A 3 7.39 44.70 -4.23
CA SER A 3 6.45 43.86 -4.95
C SER A 3 5.42 43.29 -3.96
N ASP A 4 4.23 43.87 -3.90
CA ASP A 4 3.09 43.38 -3.12
C ASP A 4 2.54 42.02 -3.61
N HIS A 5 3.23 41.32 -4.52
CA HIS A 5 2.79 40.04 -5.12
C HIS A 5 3.41 38.78 -4.50
N GLU A 6 4.43 38.88 -3.64
CA GLU A 6 5.10 37.70 -3.04
C GLU A 6 4.21 36.85 -2.10
N PRO A 7 3.32 37.42 -1.25
CA PRO A 7 2.61 36.61 -0.26
C PRO A 7 1.54 35.68 -0.86
N GLU A 8 0.78 36.14 -1.85
CA GLU A 8 -0.31 35.33 -2.44
C GLU A 8 0.25 34.20 -3.31
N SER A 9 1.34 34.45 -4.04
CA SER A 9 2.05 33.40 -4.80
C SER A 9 2.56 32.27 -3.90
N ASN A 10 3.07 32.60 -2.71
CA ASN A 10 3.58 31.61 -1.76
C ASN A 10 2.45 30.79 -1.11
N LYS A 11 1.31 31.44 -0.86
CA LYS A 11 0.11 30.78 -0.35
C LYS A 11 -0.49 29.82 -1.37
N ASP A 12 -0.54 30.20 -2.65
CA ASP A 12 -0.99 29.32 -3.73
C ASP A 12 -0.05 28.12 -3.92
N ALA A 13 1.27 28.34 -3.83
CA ALA A 13 2.26 27.27 -3.86
C ALA A 13 2.11 26.29 -2.69
N ALA A 14 1.87 26.79 -1.48
CA ALA A 14 1.61 25.98 -0.29
C ALA A 14 0.31 25.17 -0.44
N ALA A 15 -0.77 25.79 -0.91
CA ALA A 15 -2.03 25.10 -1.18
C ALA A 15 -1.89 24.00 -2.24
N ALA A 16 -1.15 24.26 -3.32
CA ALA A 16 -0.89 23.28 -4.37
C ALA A 16 -0.03 22.10 -3.86
N ALA A 17 1.00 22.36 -3.05
CA ALA A 17 1.83 21.31 -2.45
C ALA A 17 1.02 20.41 -1.50
N GLN A 18 0.16 21.01 -0.67
CA GLN A 18 -0.76 20.26 0.20
C GLN A 18 -1.78 19.45 -0.58
N ALA A 19 -2.38 20.03 -1.63
CA ALA A 19 -3.36 19.32 -2.47
C ALA A 19 -2.73 18.10 -3.16
N ARG A 20 -1.50 18.21 -3.66
CA ARG A 20 -0.75 17.07 -4.20
C ARG A 20 -0.51 16.00 -3.14
N PHE A 21 0.03 16.39 -1.98
CA PHE A 21 0.30 15.46 -0.89
C PHE A 21 -0.95 14.66 -0.48
N TRP A 22 -2.06 15.34 -0.21
CA TRP A 22 -3.31 14.66 0.18
C TRP A 22 -3.92 13.84 -0.97
N GLY A 23 -3.77 14.29 -2.21
CA GLY A 23 -4.13 13.50 -3.39
C GLY A 23 -3.39 12.16 -3.41
N ASP A 24 -2.08 12.17 -3.19
CA ASP A 24 -1.27 10.95 -3.19
C ASP A 24 -1.57 10.04 -2.00
N VAL A 25 -1.87 10.60 -0.82
CA VAL A 25 -2.33 9.82 0.35
C VAL A 25 -3.59 9.03 0.00
N ILE A 26 -4.59 9.67 -0.60
CA ILE A 26 -5.87 9.05 -0.95
C ILE A 26 -5.66 7.94 -1.99
N VAL A 27 -4.87 8.22 -3.04
CA VAL A 27 -4.55 7.22 -4.07
C VAL A 27 -3.81 6.04 -3.45
N ASN A 28 -2.79 6.29 -2.61
CA ASN A 28 -2.02 5.22 -1.98
C ASN A 28 -2.89 4.34 -1.05
N GLU A 29 -3.86 4.92 -0.35
CA GLU A 29 -4.78 4.16 0.49
C GLU A 29 -5.71 3.27 -0.35
N ALA A 30 -6.28 3.82 -1.43
CA ALA A 30 -7.11 3.06 -2.36
C ALA A 30 -6.33 1.88 -2.98
N GLU A 31 -5.10 2.13 -3.43
CA GLU A 31 -4.22 1.09 -3.98
C GLU A 31 -3.84 0.05 -2.91
N SER A 32 -3.66 0.46 -1.66
CA SER A 32 -3.37 -0.46 -0.55
C SER A 32 -4.53 -1.42 -0.29
N HIS A 33 -5.77 -0.95 -0.40
CA HIS A 33 -6.95 -1.82 -0.31
C HIS A 33 -7.06 -2.80 -1.48
N VAL A 34 -6.83 -2.35 -2.71
CA VAL A 34 -6.83 -3.23 -3.89
C VAL A 34 -5.74 -4.30 -3.76
N ALA A 35 -4.54 -3.91 -3.31
CA ALA A 35 -3.44 -4.85 -3.07
C ALA A 35 -3.77 -5.86 -1.96
N ALA A 36 -4.50 -5.45 -0.91
CA ALA A 36 -4.94 -6.36 0.15
C ALA A 36 -5.93 -7.41 -0.39
N LEU A 37 -6.93 -7.00 -1.18
CA LEU A 37 -7.86 -7.93 -1.83
C LEU A 37 -7.14 -8.88 -2.79
N HIS A 38 -6.18 -8.36 -3.56
CA HIS A 38 -5.38 -9.16 -4.47
C HIS A 38 -4.53 -10.20 -3.72
N ARG A 39 -3.85 -9.81 -2.63
CA ARG A 39 -3.13 -10.73 -1.73
C ARG A 39 -4.06 -11.81 -1.20
N ASP A 40 -5.24 -11.44 -0.73
CA ASP A 40 -6.16 -12.41 -0.12
C ASP A 40 -6.63 -13.45 -1.15
N ARG A 41 -6.86 -13.03 -2.41
CA ARG A 41 -7.12 -13.95 -3.53
C ARG A 41 -5.95 -14.89 -3.80
N LEU A 42 -4.73 -14.37 -3.90
CA LEU A 42 -3.52 -15.16 -4.11
C LEU A 42 -3.31 -16.21 -3.01
N LEU A 43 -3.53 -15.83 -1.75
CA LEU A 43 -3.41 -16.73 -0.61
C LEU A 43 -4.54 -17.78 -0.55
N ALA A 44 -5.72 -17.47 -1.10
CA ALA A 44 -6.80 -18.44 -1.27
C ALA A 44 -6.44 -19.48 -2.34
N GLU A 45 -6.01 -19.04 -3.53
CA GLU A 45 -5.58 -19.94 -4.63
C GLU A 45 -4.46 -20.90 -4.19
N ARG A 46 -3.47 -20.39 -3.44
CA ARG A 46 -2.40 -21.22 -2.88
C ARG A 46 -2.92 -22.25 -1.88
N ARG A 47 -3.91 -21.88 -1.05
CA ARG A 47 -4.55 -22.81 -0.09
C ARG A 47 -5.29 -23.93 -0.81
N GLU A 48 -6.12 -23.59 -1.80
CA GLU A 48 -6.85 -24.57 -2.62
C GLU A 48 -5.90 -25.54 -3.33
N ALA A 49 -4.77 -25.05 -3.85
CA ALA A 49 -3.76 -25.91 -4.46
C ALA A 49 -3.09 -26.86 -3.44
N MET A 50 -2.84 -26.37 -2.23
CA MET A 50 -2.29 -27.20 -1.15
C MET A 50 -3.29 -28.26 -0.68
N GLU A 51 -4.57 -27.93 -0.61
CA GLU A 51 -5.65 -28.87 -0.29
C GLU A 51 -5.74 -29.98 -1.34
N ARG A 52 -5.72 -29.64 -2.63
CA ARG A 52 -5.68 -30.63 -3.73
C ARG A 52 -4.47 -31.54 -3.67
N LEU A 53 -3.28 -31.01 -3.39
CA LEU A 53 -2.08 -31.83 -3.18
C LEU A 53 -2.20 -32.74 -1.95
N THR A 54 -2.82 -32.24 -0.88
CA THR A 54 -3.05 -33.03 0.34
C THR A 54 -4.03 -34.17 0.07
N GLU A 55 -5.08 -33.93 -0.70
CA GLU A 55 -6.03 -34.96 -1.12
C GLU A 55 -5.34 -36.02 -1.99
N ALA A 56 -4.59 -35.62 -3.03
CA ALA A 56 -3.86 -36.55 -3.89
C ALA A 56 -2.91 -37.46 -3.08
N ARG A 57 -2.23 -36.89 -2.07
CA ARG A 57 -1.36 -37.67 -1.16
C ARG A 57 -2.14 -38.66 -0.31
N ARG A 58 -3.36 -38.32 0.11
CA ARG A 58 -4.24 -39.22 0.83
C ARG A 58 -4.71 -40.37 -0.07
N SER A 59 -5.12 -40.06 -1.30
CA SER A 59 -5.49 -41.07 -2.30
C SER A 59 -4.34 -42.04 -2.59
N LEU A 60 -3.11 -41.54 -2.68
CA LEU A 60 -1.91 -42.38 -2.83
C LEU A 60 -1.69 -43.32 -1.63
N ALA A 61 -1.92 -42.84 -0.40
CA ALA A 61 -1.82 -43.70 0.77
C ALA A 61 -2.87 -44.83 0.74
N GLN A 62 -4.11 -44.50 0.37
CA GLN A 62 -5.19 -45.50 0.23
C GLN A 62 -4.90 -46.52 -0.89
N ALA A 63 -4.37 -46.08 -2.03
CA ALA A 63 -3.97 -46.96 -3.12
C ALA A 63 -2.85 -47.92 -2.69
N ARG A 64 -1.88 -47.46 -1.88
CA ARG A 64 -0.84 -48.31 -1.27
C ARG A 64 -1.41 -49.37 -0.36
N ASP A 65 -2.40 -49.03 0.45
CA ASP A 65 -3.05 -49.98 1.35
C ASP A 65 -3.89 -51.02 0.59
N HIS A 66 -4.43 -50.67 -0.58
CA HIS A 66 -5.15 -51.60 -1.46
C HIS A 66 -4.25 -52.60 -2.20
N GLY A 67 -3.01 -52.19 -2.53
CA GLY A 67 -2.05 -53.05 -3.24
C GLY A 67 -2.36 -53.25 -4.73
N ASP A 68 -3.30 -52.49 -5.29
CA ASP A 68 -3.62 -52.50 -6.72
C ASP A 68 -2.62 -51.61 -7.49
N PRO A 69 -1.82 -52.19 -8.41
CA PRO A 69 -0.80 -51.45 -9.15
C PRO A 69 -1.38 -50.35 -10.05
N ASP A 70 -2.57 -50.53 -10.62
CA ASP A 70 -3.17 -49.54 -11.54
C ASP A 70 -3.67 -48.31 -10.76
N LEU A 71 -4.26 -48.54 -9.58
CA LEU A 71 -4.65 -47.47 -8.64
C LEU A 71 -3.42 -46.72 -8.11
N LEU A 72 -2.33 -47.43 -7.86
CA LEU A 72 -1.07 -46.86 -7.43
C LEU A 72 -0.45 -45.95 -8.49
N GLU A 73 -0.39 -46.39 -9.75
CA GLU A 73 0.13 -45.61 -10.85
C GLU A 73 -0.67 -44.31 -11.03
N THR A 74 -2.00 -44.42 -11.03
CA THR A 74 -2.91 -43.27 -11.13
C THR A 74 -2.69 -42.28 -9.98
N ALA A 75 -2.65 -42.75 -8.74
CA ALA A 75 -2.47 -41.88 -7.58
C ALA A 75 -1.08 -41.21 -7.55
N VAL A 76 -0.03 -41.86 -8.07
CA VAL A 76 1.29 -41.24 -8.24
C VAL A 76 1.23 -40.11 -9.26
N ALA A 77 0.57 -40.32 -10.40
CA ALA A 77 0.38 -39.29 -11.43
C ALA A 77 -0.41 -38.08 -10.89
N ASP A 78 -1.45 -38.32 -10.09
CA ASP A 78 -2.24 -37.26 -9.45
C ASP A 78 -1.40 -36.42 -8.49
N VAL A 79 -0.58 -37.06 -7.64
CA VAL A 79 0.34 -36.35 -6.74
C VAL A 79 1.38 -35.54 -7.51
N ALA A 80 1.92 -36.09 -8.60
CA ALA A 80 2.86 -35.37 -9.44
C ALA A 80 2.22 -34.11 -10.07
N THR A 81 1.00 -34.25 -10.58
CA THR A 81 0.22 -33.17 -11.19
C THR A 81 -0.14 -32.09 -10.17
N ALA A 82 -0.77 -32.46 -9.06
CA ALA A 82 -1.12 -31.53 -7.98
C ALA A 82 0.13 -30.86 -7.38
N GLY A 83 1.25 -31.60 -7.30
CA GLY A 83 2.52 -31.08 -6.83
C GLY A 83 3.13 -30.02 -7.76
N ALA A 84 3.04 -30.23 -9.07
CA ALA A 84 3.48 -29.25 -10.06
C ALA A 84 2.60 -28.00 -10.03
N GLU A 85 1.28 -28.17 -9.94
CA GLU A 85 0.34 -27.06 -9.86
C GLU A 85 0.56 -26.23 -8.59
N TYR A 86 0.70 -26.87 -7.44
CA TYR A 86 0.99 -26.16 -6.18
C TYR A 86 2.29 -25.38 -6.23
N ARG A 87 3.37 -25.95 -6.80
CA ARG A 87 4.65 -25.23 -6.95
C ARG A 87 4.49 -24.00 -7.84
N ARG A 88 3.85 -24.16 -9.00
CA ARG A 88 3.58 -23.04 -9.92
C ARG A 88 2.79 -21.92 -9.24
N ILE A 89 1.71 -22.26 -8.52
CA ILE A 89 0.90 -21.27 -7.81
C ILE A 89 1.71 -20.63 -6.68
N ARG A 90 2.45 -21.41 -5.89
CA ARG A 90 3.30 -20.88 -4.82
C ARG A 90 4.32 -19.87 -5.35
N ASP A 91 4.97 -20.18 -6.46
CA ASP A 91 6.01 -19.33 -7.04
C ASP A 91 5.38 -18.05 -7.60
N ASN A 92 4.26 -18.15 -8.35
CA ASN A 92 3.49 -16.98 -8.79
C ASN A 92 3.04 -16.08 -7.62
N VAL A 93 2.55 -16.67 -6.53
CA VAL A 93 2.14 -15.92 -5.34
C VAL A 93 3.33 -15.21 -4.71
N ALA A 94 4.51 -15.83 -4.66
CA ALA A 94 5.70 -15.19 -4.13
C ALA A 94 6.10 -13.95 -4.96
N ASP A 95 6.10 -14.08 -6.28
CA ASP A 95 6.44 -13.00 -7.21
C ASP A 95 5.44 -11.83 -7.08
N GLU A 96 4.14 -12.11 -7.10
CA GLU A 96 3.09 -11.09 -6.98
C GLU A 96 3.12 -10.36 -5.63
N LEU A 97 3.40 -11.08 -4.53
CA LEU A 97 3.55 -10.46 -3.20
C LEU A 97 4.79 -9.56 -3.14
N GLN A 98 5.87 -9.95 -3.81
CA GLN A 98 7.06 -9.11 -3.90
C GLN A 98 6.80 -7.83 -4.70
N GLU A 99 6.05 -7.90 -5.80
CA GLU A 99 5.66 -6.72 -6.58
C GLU A 99 4.73 -5.79 -5.78
N ILE A 100 3.76 -6.34 -5.02
CA ILE A 100 2.92 -5.54 -4.11
C ILE A 100 3.76 -4.75 -3.10
N ILE A 101 4.74 -5.42 -2.47
CA ILE A 101 5.62 -4.79 -1.48
C ILE A 101 6.49 -3.73 -2.15
N ARG A 102 7.07 -4.02 -3.32
CA ARG A 102 7.90 -3.07 -4.06
C ARG A 102 7.10 -1.82 -4.44
N ALA A 103 5.90 -1.98 -4.99
CA ALA A 103 5.03 -0.87 -5.34
C ALA A 103 4.70 0.00 -4.11
N ARG A 104 4.45 -0.63 -2.96
CA ARG A 104 4.24 0.09 -1.69
C ARG A 104 5.45 0.90 -1.26
N LEU A 105 6.66 0.33 -1.34
CA LEU A 105 7.89 1.04 -0.96
C LEU A 105 8.16 2.26 -1.85
N VAL A 106 7.96 2.11 -3.16
CA VAL A 106 8.12 3.22 -4.12
C VAL A 106 7.15 4.36 -3.77
N ARG A 107 5.88 4.05 -3.53
CA ARG A 107 4.87 5.06 -3.18
C ARG A 107 5.13 5.73 -1.83
N MET A 108 5.49 4.97 -0.80
CA MET A 108 5.86 5.55 0.51
C MET A 108 7.05 6.52 0.38
N THR A 109 8.01 6.20 -0.48
CA THR A 109 9.16 7.08 -0.76
C THR A 109 8.71 8.37 -1.46
N ALA A 110 7.81 8.28 -2.43
CA ALA A 110 7.24 9.45 -3.11
C ALA A 110 6.42 10.33 -2.15
N MET A 111 5.58 9.74 -1.30
CA MET A 111 4.82 10.47 -0.27
C MET A 111 5.74 11.20 0.72
N ALA A 112 6.86 10.59 1.11
CA ALA A 112 7.83 11.23 1.99
C ALA A 112 8.45 12.47 1.34
N ALA A 113 8.74 12.42 0.03
CA ALA A 113 9.20 13.59 -0.72
C ALA A 113 8.14 14.69 -0.76
N HIS A 114 6.89 14.36 -1.11
CA HIS A 114 5.81 15.35 -1.19
C HIS A 114 5.45 15.96 0.17
N LEU A 115 5.59 15.21 1.27
CA LEU A 115 5.46 15.76 2.62
C LEU A 115 6.55 16.79 2.91
N GLY A 116 7.79 16.51 2.49
CA GLY A 116 8.90 17.45 2.55
C GLY A 116 8.60 18.74 1.79
N ASP A 117 8.16 18.61 0.53
CA ASP A 117 7.78 19.75 -0.31
C ASP A 117 6.65 20.59 0.32
N ALA A 118 5.64 19.93 0.90
CA ALA A 118 4.53 20.61 1.58
C ALA A 118 4.98 21.32 2.86
N ALA A 119 5.87 20.72 3.65
CA ALA A 119 6.43 21.33 4.85
C ALA A 119 7.33 22.54 4.53
N GLU A 120 8.13 22.43 3.46
CA GLU A 120 8.97 23.52 2.97
C GLU A 120 8.12 24.71 2.48
N ALA A 121 7.14 24.46 1.62
CA ALA A 121 6.26 25.50 1.10
C ALA A 121 5.49 26.21 2.23
N ASN A 122 5.02 25.47 3.24
CA ASN A 122 4.38 26.06 4.42
C ASN A 122 5.34 26.95 5.23
N SER A 123 6.59 26.51 5.41
CA SER A 123 7.60 27.29 6.14
C SER A 123 7.92 28.61 5.44
N GLN A 124 8.03 28.58 4.09
CA GLN A 124 8.22 29.77 3.27
C GLN A 124 7.04 30.74 3.40
N TRP A 125 5.80 30.24 3.28
CA TRP A 125 4.60 31.07 3.46
C TRP A 125 4.53 31.69 4.86
N LEU A 126 4.76 30.91 5.92
CA LEU A 126 4.78 31.44 7.30
C LEU A 126 5.85 32.52 7.51
N SER A 127 7.01 32.41 6.85
CA SER A 127 8.06 33.43 6.93
C SER A 127 7.68 34.76 6.25
N THR A 128 6.71 34.74 5.33
CA THR A 128 6.16 35.96 4.71
C THR A 128 5.06 36.61 5.54
N LEU A 129 4.52 35.91 6.53
CA LEU A 129 3.64 36.50 7.52
C LEU A 129 4.51 37.29 8.49
N ASP A 130 4.81 38.54 8.14
CA ASP A 130 5.35 39.51 9.08
C ASP A 130 4.30 39.70 10.17
N PHE A 131 4.44 38.98 11.28
CA PHE A 131 3.77 39.34 12.52
C PHE A 131 4.38 40.67 12.93
N LYS A 132 3.91 41.77 12.34
CA LYS A 132 4.04 43.10 12.92
C LYS A 132 3.39 43.02 14.28
N GLY A 133 4.20 42.65 15.26
CA GLY A 133 3.93 42.84 16.67
C GLY A 133 3.88 44.33 16.91
N ASP A 134 2.82 44.97 16.46
CA ASP A 134 2.35 46.21 17.03
C ASP A 134 1.76 45.80 18.39
N GLY A 135 2.64 45.52 19.35
CA GLY A 135 2.32 45.28 20.75
C GLY A 135 1.75 46.51 21.44
N GLU A 136 0.96 47.33 20.73
CA GLU A 136 0.36 48.57 21.17
C GLU A 136 -1.15 48.67 20.83
N GLY A 137 -1.80 47.58 20.40
CA GLY A 137 -3.24 47.59 20.10
C GLY A 137 -4.00 46.38 20.63
N ARG A 138 -4.89 46.61 21.60
CA ARG A 138 -5.99 45.74 22.09
C ARG A 138 -5.68 44.78 23.24
N ALA A 139 -5.33 45.37 24.38
CA ALA A 139 -5.70 44.81 25.69
C ALA A 139 -7.16 45.13 26.09
N GLU A 140 -7.95 45.86 25.27
CA GLU A 140 -9.29 46.31 25.67
C GLU A 140 -10.45 45.35 25.30
N ASP A 141 -10.24 44.34 24.45
CA ASP A 141 -11.32 43.42 24.02
C ASP A 141 -11.23 42.02 24.65
N ALA A 142 -10.40 41.79 25.67
CA ALA A 142 -10.34 40.53 26.41
C ALA A 142 -11.51 40.33 27.41
N GLY A 143 -12.62 41.03 27.20
CA GLY A 143 -13.87 40.87 27.93
C GLY A 143 -14.78 39.84 27.27
N GLY A 144 -14.51 38.55 27.50
CA GLY A 144 -15.53 37.51 27.39
C GLY A 144 -15.43 36.56 26.20
N VAL A 145 -14.49 35.62 26.28
CA VAL A 145 -14.74 34.23 25.86
C VAL A 145 -14.07 33.32 26.90
N THR A 146 -14.83 33.01 27.95
CA THR A 146 -14.64 31.82 28.78
C THR A 146 -15.61 30.75 28.31
#